data_AF-A0A522V3F9-F1
#
_entry.id   AF-A0A522V3F9-F1
#
_cell.length_a   1.000
_cell.length_b   1.000
_cell.length_c   1.000
_cell.angle_alpha   90.00
_cell.angle_beta   90.00
_cell.angle_gamma   90.00
#
_symmetry.space_group_name_H-M   'P 1'
#
loop_
_entity.id
_entity.type
_entity.pdbx_description
1 polymer ?
#
loop_
_entity_poly.entity_id
_entity_poly.type
_entity_poly.pdbx_seq_one_letter_code
_entity_poly.pdbx_strand_id
1 'polypeptide(L)'
;MRVAVNIIILLFFGVCVFLLNDASVSARRLPDAKPSSLSIVHVNSQKDIYQVYKSAGLSGAKVVHLNRFLNLVDYFPKEESVSAPFPVRVGDSRSLYEKGLDAHNWLFVANRTGMVRSVVVVLPQEVFEQRLPEFESYFAYTVSGRTVKGYSYDMPMFVAALDSLPVINEPVVVNIDAGFFSEGVDPAGAVKQLKMKCPDIRLIVFSSSFDEPEVGDAMRERLSLFSRVWAEQ
;
A
#
# COMPACT_ATOMS: atom_id res chain seq x y z
N MET A 1 -1.06 34.52 -35.50
CA MET A 1 -0.05 33.44 -35.65
C MET A 1 0.57 33.01 -34.31
N ARG A 2 1.20 33.90 -33.52
CA ARG A 2 1.83 33.54 -32.22
C ARG A 2 0.88 32.86 -31.22
N VAL A 3 -0.35 33.36 -31.10
CA VAL A 3 -1.37 32.77 -30.21
C VAL A 3 -1.72 31.33 -30.62
N ALA A 4 -1.88 31.07 -31.92
CA ALA A 4 -2.18 29.73 -32.42
C ALA A 4 -1.02 28.75 -32.16
N VAL A 5 0.23 29.19 -32.32
CA VAL A 5 1.42 28.38 -32.02
C VAL A 5 1.48 28.02 -30.53
N ASN A 6 1.24 28.98 -29.63
CA ASN A 6 1.23 28.71 -28.19
C ASN A 6 0.13 27.72 -27.78
N ILE A 7 -1.06 27.85 -28.37
CA ILE A 7 -2.17 26.90 -28.13
C ILE A 7 -1.76 25.49 -28.60
N ILE A 8 -1.16 25.36 -29.78
CA ILE A 8 -0.69 24.07 -30.31
C ILE A 8 0.36 23.45 -29.38
N ILE A 9 1.32 24.24 -28.89
CA ILE A 9 2.36 23.76 -27.95
C ILE A 9 1.70 23.25 -26.66
N LEU A 10 0.78 24.01 -26.07
CA LEU A 10 0.07 23.60 -24.85
C LEU A 10 -0.75 22.33 -25.04
N LEU A 11 -1.47 22.22 -26.17
CA LEU A 11 -2.21 21.00 -26.51
C LEU A 11 -1.28 19.81 -26.69
N PHE A 12 -0.14 19.99 -27.38
CA PHE A 12 0.86 18.95 -27.54
C PHE A 12 1.41 18.47 -26.20
N PHE A 13 1.79 19.39 -25.29
CA PHE A 13 2.21 19.03 -23.94
C PHE A 13 1.11 18.28 -23.18
N GLY A 14 -0.14 18.74 -23.26
CA GLY A 14 -1.28 18.06 -22.64
C GLY A 14 -1.46 16.62 -23.13
N VAL A 15 -1.37 16.41 -24.44
CA VAL A 15 -1.43 15.07 -25.05
C VAL A 15 -0.25 14.20 -24.63
N CYS A 16 0.98 14.74 -24.62
CA CYS A 16 2.16 14.00 -24.18
C CYS A 16 2.03 13.56 -22.72
N VAL A 17 1.59 14.43 -21.82
CA VAL A 17 1.37 14.10 -20.41
C VAL A 17 0.28 13.02 -20.26
N PHE A 18 -0.80 13.14 -21.03
CA PHE A 18 -1.86 12.13 -21.05
C PHE A 18 -1.36 10.76 -21.50
N LEU A 19 -0.62 10.71 -22.61
CA LEU A 19 -0.04 9.47 -23.14
C LEU A 19 1.01 8.87 -22.19
N LEU A 20 1.83 9.69 -21.54
CA LEU A 20 2.80 9.24 -20.52
C LEU A 20 2.10 8.63 -19.31
N ASN A 21 0.99 9.24 -18.86
CA ASN A 21 0.19 8.70 -17.76
C ASN A 21 -0.45 7.37 -18.16
N ASP A 22 -1.03 7.27 -19.37
CA ASP A 22 -1.64 6.03 -19.87
C ASP A 22 -0.60 4.91 -20.04
N ALA A 23 0.55 5.22 -20.63
CA ALA A 23 1.67 4.29 -20.75
C ALA A 23 2.15 3.82 -19.36
N SER A 24 2.28 4.73 -18.40
CA SER A 24 2.63 4.40 -17.01
C SER A 24 1.59 3.51 -16.33
N VAL A 25 0.29 3.74 -16.60
CA VAL A 25 -0.79 2.88 -16.13
C VAL A 25 -0.69 1.49 -16.75
N SER A 26 -0.48 1.40 -18.06
CA SER A 26 -0.37 0.13 -18.79
C SER A 26 0.88 -0.68 -18.43
N ALA A 27 1.94 -0.02 -17.97
CA ALA A 27 3.17 -0.66 -17.51
C ALA A 27 3.03 -1.30 -16.11
N ARG A 28 1.93 -0.99 -15.39
CA ARG A 28 1.65 -1.60 -14.08
C ARG A 28 1.45 -3.09 -14.25
N ARG A 29 2.05 -3.86 -13.35
CA ARG A 29 1.91 -5.30 -13.31
C ARG A 29 1.18 -5.66 -12.03
N LEU A 30 -0.03 -6.16 -12.19
CA LEU A 30 -0.87 -6.70 -11.14
C LEU A 30 -1.34 -8.08 -11.61
N PRO A 31 -1.65 -9.01 -10.69
CA PRO A 31 -2.29 -10.26 -11.06
C PRO A 31 -3.58 -10.00 -11.83
N ASP A 32 -3.80 -10.75 -12.90
CA ASP A 32 -5.05 -10.68 -13.65
C ASP A 32 -6.23 -10.99 -12.72
N ALA A 33 -7.29 -10.18 -12.78
CA ALA A 33 -8.55 -10.57 -12.17
C ALA A 33 -9.18 -11.64 -13.05
N LYS A 34 -8.83 -12.90 -12.82
CA LYS A 34 -9.67 -13.98 -13.32
C LYS A 34 -10.98 -13.93 -12.52
N PRO A 35 -12.16 -13.85 -13.17
CA PRO A 35 -13.45 -13.77 -12.48
C PRO A 35 -13.70 -14.91 -11.47
N SER A 36 -12.97 -16.01 -11.60
CA SER A 36 -13.13 -17.23 -10.80
C SER A 36 -12.05 -17.45 -9.73
N SER A 37 -11.03 -16.59 -9.60
CA SER A 37 -9.99 -16.81 -8.59
C SER A 37 -9.27 -15.53 -8.21
N LEU A 38 -9.80 -14.83 -7.22
CA LEU A 38 -9.01 -13.87 -6.45
C LEU A 38 -7.79 -14.60 -5.86
N SER A 39 -6.59 -14.09 -6.09
CA SER A 39 -5.39 -14.65 -5.47
C SER A 39 -5.40 -14.31 -3.98
N ILE A 40 -5.56 -15.32 -3.14
CA ILE A 40 -5.50 -15.19 -1.67
C ILE A 40 -4.26 -15.93 -1.20
N VAL A 41 -3.41 -15.25 -0.43
CA VAL A 41 -2.18 -15.81 0.12
C VAL A 41 -2.15 -15.60 1.63
N HIS A 42 -1.79 -16.63 2.39
CA HIS A 42 -1.57 -16.55 3.82
C HIS A 42 -0.07 -16.59 4.11
N VAL A 43 0.39 -15.70 4.98
CA VAL A 43 1.78 -15.65 5.44
C VAL A 43 1.85 -15.57 6.97
N ASN A 44 2.99 -15.99 7.51
CA ASN A 44 3.22 -16.05 8.94
C ASN A 44 3.77 -14.74 9.50
N SER A 45 4.58 -14.04 8.71
CA SER A 45 5.28 -12.82 9.13
C SER A 45 5.04 -11.67 8.16
N GLN A 46 5.13 -10.43 8.65
CA GLN A 46 4.87 -9.26 7.80
C GLN A 46 5.91 -9.09 6.69
N LYS A 47 7.17 -9.42 6.98
CA LYS A 47 8.23 -9.40 5.96
C LYS A 47 7.96 -10.35 4.78
N ASP A 48 7.21 -11.44 4.98
CA ASP A 48 6.90 -12.41 3.92
C ASP A 48 5.93 -11.81 2.89
N ILE A 49 5.16 -10.78 3.25
CA ILE A 49 4.29 -10.04 2.32
C ILE A 49 5.11 -9.49 1.15
N TYR A 50 6.31 -8.98 1.42
CA TYR A 50 7.23 -8.50 0.37
C TYR A 50 7.57 -9.62 -0.64
N GLN A 51 7.79 -10.84 -0.16
CA GLN A 51 8.11 -11.97 -1.04
C GLN A 51 6.90 -12.39 -1.88
N VAL A 52 5.68 -12.29 -1.33
CA VAL A 52 4.45 -12.48 -2.10
C VAL A 52 4.35 -11.44 -3.21
N TYR A 53 4.62 -10.17 -2.91
CA TYR A 53 4.56 -9.08 -3.91
C TYR A 53 5.59 -9.28 -5.02
N LYS A 54 6.82 -9.65 -4.64
CA LYS A 54 7.90 -9.95 -5.58
C LYS A 54 7.56 -11.14 -6.48
N SER A 55 7.03 -12.21 -5.90
CA SER A 55 6.66 -13.44 -6.63
C SER A 55 5.47 -13.23 -7.56
N ALA A 56 4.52 -12.36 -7.16
CA ALA A 56 3.41 -11.93 -8.01
C ALA A 56 3.85 -10.95 -9.12
N GLY A 57 5.11 -10.53 -9.14
CA GLY A 57 5.65 -9.61 -10.14
C GLY A 57 5.01 -8.22 -10.07
N LEU A 58 4.60 -7.78 -8.86
CA LEU A 58 3.93 -6.50 -8.69
C LEU A 58 4.81 -5.33 -9.16
N SER A 59 4.20 -4.39 -9.86
CA SER A 59 4.84 -3.12 -10.21
C SER A 59 3.82 -1.99 -10.25
N GLY A 60 4.09 -0.93 -9.51
CA GLY A 60 3.22 0.25 -9.43
C GLY A 60 1.85 -0.01 -8.78
N ALA A 61 1.77 -0.94 -7.84
CA ALA A 61 0.53 -1.29 -7.16
C ALA A 61 0.07 -0.18 -6.19
N LYS A 62 -1.24 0.03 -6.11
CA LYS A 62 -1.86 0.70 -4.96
C LYS A 62 -2.19 -0.36 -3.90
N VAL A 63 -1.68 -0.18 -2.69
CA VAL A 63 -1.87 -1.12 -1.59
C VAL A 63 -2.86 -0.56 -0.58
N VAL A 64 -3.84 -1.36 -0.18
CA VAL A 64 -4.71 -1.10 0.97
C VAL A 64 -4.21 -1.98 2.11
N HIS A 65 -3.66 -1.37 3.16
CA HIS A 65 -2.95 -2.03 4.24
C HIS A 65 -3.75 -1.92 5.54
N LEU A 66 -4.46 -2.99 5.91
CA LEU A 66 -5.19 -3.09 7.17
C LEU A 66 -4.23 -3.63 8.22
N ASN A 67 -3.68 -2.75 9.06
CA ASN A 67 -2.78 -3.12 10.16
C ASN A 67 -2.86 -2.05 11.25
N ARG A 68 -2.44 -2.36 12.47
CA ARG A 68 -2.20 -1.37 13.53
C ARG A 68 -0.87 -0.65 13.40
N PHE A 69 0.06 -1.22 12.62
CA PHE A 69 1.37 -0.64 12.32
C PHE A 69 1.39 -0.06 10.90
N LEU A 70 2.15 1.01 10.67
CA LEU A 70 2.28 1.60 9.34
C LEU A 70 3.18 0.77 8.41
N ASN A 71 4.17 0.07 8.98
CA ASN A 71 5.22 -0.70 8.27
C ASN A 71 6.06 0.11 7.27
N LEU A 72 6.29 1.37 7.63
CA LEU A 72 7.00 2.36 6.81
C LEU A 72 8.21 2.94 7.54
N VAL A 73 8.84 2.15 8.42
CA VAL A 73 10.12 2.54 9.00
C VAL A 73 11.14 2.67 7.87
N ASP A 74 11.88 3.77 7.88
CA ASP A 74 12.80 4.07 6.79
C ASP A 74 14.04 3.19 6.84
N TYR A 75 14.48 2.75 5.67
CA TYR A 75 15.73 2.02 5.52
C TYR A 75 16.49 2.53 4.29
N PHE A 76 17.62 3.20 4.51
CA PHE A 76 18.50 3.65 3.44
C PHE A 76 19.82 2.86 3.48
N PRO A 77 20.14 2.09 2.43
CA PRO A 77 21.42 1.40 2.36
C PRO A 77 22.55 2.44 2.32
N LYS A 78 23.66 2.16 3.02
CA LYS A 78 24.80 3.09 3.09
C LYS A 78 25.37 3.39 1.71
N GLU A 79 25.28 2.42 0.80
CA GLU A 79 25.74 2.51 -0.58
C GLU A 79 25.03 3.62 -1.38
N GLU A 80 23.79 4.01 -1.04
CA GLU A 80 23.11 5.14 -1.68
C GLU A 80 23.67 6.50 -1.27
N SER A 81 24.31 6.58 -0.10
CA SER A 81 24.93 7.83 0.38
C SER A 81 26.26 8.15 -0.33
N VAL A 82 26.77 7.23 -1.14
CA VAL A 82 28.02 7.41 -1.89
C VAL A 82 27.71 8.17 -3.17
N SER A 83 28.37 9.33 -3.35
CA SER A 83 28.27 10.11 -4.57
C SER A 83 28.63 9.26 -5.79
N ALA A 84 27.68 9.10 -6.72
CA ALA A 84 27.91 8.36 -7.96
C ALA A 84 28.71 9.22 -8.94
N PRO A 85 29.89 8.76 -9.42
CA PRO A 85 30.65 9.50 -10.42
C PRO A 85 29.87 9.56 -11.74
N PHE A 86 30.01 10.67 -12.48
CA PHE A 86 29.42 10.80 -13.80
C PHE A 86 30.17 9.94 -14.84
N PRO A 87 29.46 9.26 -15.77
CA PRO A 87 28.00 9.21 -15.89
C PRO A 87 27.37 8.29 -14.81
N VAL A 88 26.23 8.73 -14.27
CA VAL A 88 25.49 7.96 -13.27
C VAL A 88 25.05 6.63 -13.88
N ARG A 89 25.58 5.52 -13.35
CA ARG A 89 25.12 4.18 -13.73
C ARG A 89 23.81 3.89 -13.02
N VAL A 90 22.74 3.72 -13.78
CA VAL A 90 21.45 3.25 -13.26
C VAL A 90 21.57 1.75 -13.04
N GLY A 91 21.76 1.34 -11.79
CA GLY A 91 21.75 -0.06 -11.36
C GLY A 91 20.43 -0.43 -10.68
N ASP A 92 20.14 -1.73 -10.60
CA ASP A 92 19.00 -2.23 -9.81
C ASP A 92 19.32 -2.12 -8.31
N SER A 93 18.77 -1.08 -7.66
CA SER A 93 18.93 -0.86 -6.22
C SER A 93 18.12 -1.84 -5.36
N ARG A 94 17.25 -2.67 -5.96
CA ARG A 94 16.38 -3.61 -5.22
C ARG A 94 17.17 -4.53 -4.31
N SER A 95 18.26 -5.09 -4.82
CA SER A 95 19.13 -5.97 -4.03
C SER A 95 19.76 -5.28 -2.81
N LEU A 96 19.92 -3.95 -2.82
CA LEU A 96 20.45 -3.20 -1.69
C LEU A 96 19.36 -2.99 -0.62
N TYR A 97 18.16 -2.57 -1.01
CA TYR A 97 17.05 -2.39 -0.09
C TYR A 97 16.59 -3.71 0.54
N GLU A 98 16.60 -4.81 -0.22
CA GLU A 98 16.23 -6.14 0.29
C GLU A 98 17.12 -6.64 1.44
N LYS A 99 18.35 -6.12 1.58
CA LYS A 99 19.23 -6.47 2.72
C LYS A 99 18.72 -5.91 4.05
N GLY A 100 17.96 -4.82 4.02
CA GLY A 100 17.38 -4.21 5.21
C GLY A 100 15.98 -4.69 5.53
N LEU A 101 15.40 -5.59 4.73
CA LEU A 101 14.01 -5.99 4.83
C LEU A 101 13.68 -6.58 6.21
N ASP A 102 12.71 -5.98 6.90
CA ASP A 102 12.15 -6.46 8.17
C ASP A 102 10.63 -6.26 8.23
N ALA A 103 10.02 -6.63 9.36
CA ALA A 103 8.57 -6.52 9.58
C ALA A 103 8.06 -5.07 9.59
N HIS A 104 8.90 -4.09 9.96
CA HIS A 104 8.49 -2.70 10.14
C HIS A 104 8.81 -1.80 8.94
N ASN A 105 9.62 -2.27 7.99
CA ASN A 105 10.01 -1.50 6.80
C ASN A 105 9.63 -2.13 5.46
N TRP A 106 9.03 -3.32 5.44
CA TRP A 106 8.77 -4.03 4.18
C TRP A 106 7.95 -3.23 3.17
N LEU A 107 7.01 -2.39 3.62
CA LEU A 107 6.18 -1.59 2.73
C LEU A 107 6.97 -0.40 2.18
N PHE A 108 7.89 0.15 2.98
CA PHE A 108 8.86 1.14 2.53
C PHE A 108 9.77 0.53 1.45
N VAL A 109 10.36 -0.64 1.71
CA VAL A 109 11.18 -1.38 0.73
C VAL A 109 10.37 -1.70 -0.54
N ALA A 110 9.11 -2.13 -0.41
CA ALA A 110 8.25 -2.40 -1.57
C ALA A 110 7.97 -1.14 -2.40
N ASN A 111 7.90 0.03 -1.77
CA ASN A 111 7.80 1.30 -2.47
C ASN A 111 9.11 1.67 -3.20
N ARG A 112 10.25 1.64 -2.52
CA ARG A 112 11.57 1.97 -3.09
C ARG A 112 11.96 1.09 -4.27
N THR A 113 11.45 -0.14 -4.30
CA THR A 113 11.72 -1.12 -5.36
C THR A 113 10.73 -1.09 -6.53
N GLY A 114 9.82 -0.11 -6.52
CA GLY A 114 8.83 0.14 -7.58
C GLY A 114 7.64 -0.82 -7.59
N MET A 115 7.51 -1.68 -6.57
CA MET A 115 6.36 -2.60 -6.46
C MET A 115 5.10 -1.85 -6.03
N VAL A 116 5.24 -0.88 -5.11
CA VAL A 116 4.14 -0.09 -4.54
C VAL A 116 4.30 1.38 -4.89
N ARG A 117 3.26 1.99 -5.48
CA ARG A 117 3.27 3.43 -5.83
C ARG A 117 2.54 4.31 -4.83
N SER A 118 1.63 3.75 -4.06
CA SER A 118 0.82 4.49 -3.09
C SER A 118 0.21 3.53 -2.08
N VAL A 119 0.08 4.00 -0.85
CA VAL A 119 -0.45 3.20 0.26
C VAL A 119 -1.68 3.87 0.86
N VAL A 120 -2.69 3.05 1.10
CA VAL A 120 -3.87 3.39 1.90
C VAL A 120 -3.79 2.57 3.18
N VAL A 121 -3.33 3.18 4.27
CA VAL A 121 -3.27 2.54 5.59
C VAL A 121 -4.63 2.65 6.26
N VAL A 122 -5.16 1.51 6.67
CA VAL A 122 -6.43 1.41 7.39
C VAL A 122 -6.12 0.94 8.80
N LEU A 123 -6.32 1.83 9.77
CA LEU A 123 -6.06 1.56 11.18
C LEU A 123 -7.37 1.17 11.90
N PRO A 124 -7.29 0.38 12.98
CA PRO A 124 -8.39 0.30 13.95
C PRO A 124 -8.75 1.71 14.45
N GLN A 125 -10.02 1.95 14.76
CA GLN A 125 -10.49 3.31 15.08
C GLN A 125 -9.75 3.90 16.28
N GLU A 126 -9.56 3.11 17.33
CA GLU A 126 -8.88 3.52 18.56
C GLU A 126 -7.41 3.86 18.28
N VAL A 127 -6.76 3.08 17.42
CA VAL A 127 -5.36 3.31 17.01
C VAL A 127 -5.23 4.56 16.15
N PHE A 128 -6.20 4.80 15.25
CA PHE A 128 -6.25 6.02 14.45
C PHE A 128 -6.36 7.26 15.35
N GLU A 129 -7.30 7.25 16.30
CA GLU A 129 -7.54 8.36 17.22
C GLU A 129 -6.31 8.64 18.11
N GLN A 130 -5.65 7.59 18.59
CA GLN A 130 -4.41 7.73 19.39
C GLN A 130 -3.25 8.31 18.59
N ARG A 131 -3.10 7.92 17.32
CA ARG A 131 -1.98 8.36 16.46
C ARG A 131 -2.27 9.61 15.64
N LEU A 132 -3.49 10.13 15.68
CA LEU A 132 -3.87 11.33 14.93
C LEU A 132 -2.89 12.51 15.16
N PRO A 133 -2.46 12.83 16.40
CA PRO A 133 -1.49 13.91 16.63
C PRO A 133 -0.12 13.68 15.95
N GLU A 134 0.32 12.42 15.84
CA GLU A 134 1.55 12.05 15.12
C GLU A 134 1.38 12.31 13.62
N PHE A 135 0.21 11.99 13.07
CA PHE A 135 -0.07 12.20 11.65
C PHE A 135 -0.14 13.68 11.27
N GLU A 136 -0.71 14.50 12.15
CA GLU A 136 -0.77 15.95 11.97
C GLU A 136 0.61 16.61 11.97
N SER A 137 1.55 16.09 12.76
CA SER A 137 2.89 16.67 12.91
C SER A 137 3.91 16.20 11.87
N TYR A 138 3.84 14.94 11.42
CA TYR A 138 4.82 14.35 10.51
C TYR A 138 4.40 14.30 9.04
N PHE A 139 3.09 14.27 8.74
CA PHE A 139 2.61 13.81 7.43
C PHE A 139 1.59 14.73 6.73
N ALA A 140 0.90 15.62 7.46
CA ALA A 140 -0.35 16.18 6.97
C ALA A 140 -0.19 17.32 5.94
N TYR A 141 -0.72 17.11 4.73
CA TYR A 141 -1.12 18.20 3.83
C TYR A 141 -2.60 18.55 4.02
N THR A 142 -3.42 17.58 4.44
CA THR A 142 -4.85 17.78 4.74
C THR A 142 -5.34 16.77 5.77
N VAL A 143 -6.03 17.27 6.79
CA VAL A 143 -6.78 16.47 7.79
C VAL A 143 -8.26 16.78 7.57
N SER A 144 -9.07 15.77 7.35
CA SER A 144 -10.52 15.94 7.17
C SER A 144 -11.27 14.82 7.89
N GLY A 145 -11.76 15.13 9.09
CA GLY A 145 -12.42 14.14 9.95
C GLY A 145 -11.48 12.97 10.26
N ARG A 146 -11.91 11.75 9.94
CA ARG A 146 -11.17 10.49 10.18
C ARG A 146 -10.27 10.07 9.02
N THR A 147 -9.72 11.05 8.30
CA THR A 147 -8.85 10.81 7.15
C THR A 147 -7.67 11.78 7.15
N VAL A 148 -6.48 11.24 6.88
CA VAL A 148 -5.25 12.01 6.70
C VAL A 148 -4.67 11.71 5.33
N LYS A 149 -4.33 12.77 4.59
CA LYS A 149 -3.62 12.71 3.31
C LYS A 149 -2.26 13.36 3.44
N GLY A 150 -1.25 12.66 2.95
CA GLY A 150 0.13 13.10 3.07
C GLY A 150 1.08 12.33 2.18
N TYR A 151 2.35 12.55 2.47
CA TYR A 151 3.45 11.80 1.88
C TYR A 151 4.33 11.29 3.01
N SER A 152 4.75 10.03 2.90
CA SER A 152 5.95 9.58 3.60
C SER A 152 7.07 9.60 2.57
N TYR A 153 7.95 10.60 2.68
CA TYR A 153 8.95 10.93 1.67
C TYR A 153 8.32 11.21 0.29
N ASP A 154 8.59 10.36 -0.70
CA ASP A 154 8.10 10.44 -2.07
C ASP A 154 6.89 9.53 -2.32
N MET A 155 6.42 8.79 -1.30
CA MET A 155 5.29 7.89 -1.41
C MET A 155 3.98 8.58 -0.99
N PRO A 156 3.00 8.75 -1.90
CA PRO A 156 1.65 9.17 -1.54
C PRO A 156 1.02 8.20 -0.55
N MET A 157 0.52 8.75 0.56
CA MET A 157 -0.14 7.97 1.60
C MET A 157 -1.50 8.56 1.98
N PHE A 158 -2.43 7.66 2.25
CA PHE A 158 -3.71 7.95 2.86
C PHE A 158 -3.86 7.11 4.12
N VAL A 159 -4.22 7.72 5.25
CA VAL A 159 -4.48 7.01 6.51
C VAL A 159 -5.93 7.26 6.91
N ALA A 160 -6.67 6.21 7.25
CA ALA A 160 -8.04 6.34 7.74
C ALA A 160 -8.47 5.18 8.64
N ALA A 161 -9.57 5.37 9.35
CA ALA A 161 -10.37 4.27 9.86
C ALA A 161 -11.17 3.60 8.72
N LEU A 162 -11.57 2.33 8.90
CA LEU A 162 -12.22 1.54 7.84
C LEU A 162 -13.55 2.13 7.35
N ASP A 163 -14.35 2.70 8.27
CA ASP A 163 -15.63 3.37 7.96
C ASP A 163 -15.44 4.60 7.05
N SER A 164 -14.27 5.21 7.14
CA SER A 164 -13.86 6.46 6.51
C SER A 164 -12.97 6.24 5.29
N LEU A 165 -12.68 4.98 4.94
CA LEU A 165 -11.99 4.60 3.71
C LEU A 165 -12.77 5.12 2.49
N PRO A 166 -12.17 5.90 1.57
CA PRO A 166 -12.83 6.30 0.33
C PRO A 166 -13.05 5.09 -0.58
N VAL A 167 -14.01 5.19 -1.50
CA VAL A 167 -14.15 4.21 -2.57
C VAL A 167 -12.97 4.35 -3.54
N ILE A 168 -12.25 3.24 -3.78
CA ILE A 168 -11.08 3.17 -4.63
C ILE A 168 -11.49 2.52 -5.96
N ASN A 169 -11.75 3.35 -6.97
CA ASN A 169 -12.18 2.93 -8.30
C ASN A 169 -11.00 2.54 -9.22
N GLU A 170 -10.03 1.80 -8.69
CA GLU A 170 -8.92 1.26 -9.46
C GLU A 170 -8.44 -0.08 -8.87
N PRO A 171 -7.71 -0.90 -9.64
CA PRO A 171 -7.15 -2.15 -9.14
C PRO A 171 -6.26 -1.95 -7.90
N VAL A 172 -6.50 -2.73 -6.84
CA VAL A 172 -5.71 -2.70 -5.61
C VAL A 172 -5.21 -4.07 -5.18
N VAL A 173 -4.13 -4.05 -4.39
CA VAL A 173 -3.69 -5.18 -3.56
C VAL A 173 -4.09 -4.87 -2.12
N VAL A 174 -4.69 -5.83 -1.44
CA VAL A 174 -5.04 -5.67 -0.02
C VAL A 174 -4.13 -6.53 0.83
N ASN A 175 -3.49 -5.93 1.82
CA ASN A 175 -2.86 -6.65 2.92
C ASN A 175 -3.73 -6.52 4.17
N ILE A 176 -3.94 -7.62 4.86
CA ILE A 176 -4.78 -7.70 6.06
C ILE A 176 -3.99 -8.41 7.14
N ASP A 177 -3.58 -7.63 8.13
CA ASP A 177 -2.79 -8.12 9.25
C ASP A 177 -3.67 -8.51 10.43
N ALA A 178 -3.27 -9.54 11.17
CA ALA A 178 -3.91 -9.91 12.43
C ALA A 178 -3.97 -8.73 13.40
N GLY A 179 -2.94 -7.87 13.44
CA GLY A 179 -2.88 -6.68 14.29
C GLY A 179 -4.02 -5.67 14.05
N PHE A 180 -4.72 -5.72 12.91
CA PHE A 180 -5.92 -4.92 12.66
C PHE A 180 -7.12 -5.34 13.52
N PHE A 181 -7.20 -6.60 13.95
CA PHE A 181 -8.36 -7.14 14.68
C PHE A 181 -8.24 -7.00 16.20
N SER A 182 -7.84 -5.81 16.67
CA SER A 182 -7.91 -5.44 18.09
C SER A 182 -9.35 -5.49 18.63
N GLU A 183 -9.52 -5.37 19.95
CA GLU A 183 -10.84 -5.35 20.59
C GLU A 183 -11.81 -4.38 19.88
N GLY A 184 -13.04 -4.85 19.61
CA GLY A 184 -14.10 -4.05 18.98
C GLY A 184 -14.26 -4.20 17.46
N VAL A 185 -13.26 -4.74 16.74
CA VAL A 185 -13.37 -4.90 15.28
C VAL A 185 -14.19 -6.15 14.91
N ASP A 186 -15.32 -5.95 14.21
CA ASP A 186 -16.15 -7.01 13.65
C ASP A 186 -15.59 -7.50 12.29
N PRO A 187 -15.12 -8.77 12.18
CA PRO A 187 -14.61 -9.32 10.93
C PRO A 187 -15.62 -9.28 9.78
N ALA A 188 -16.91 -9.59 10.03
CA ALA A 188 -17.91 -9.68 8.98
C ALA A 188 -18.27 -8.30 8.43
N GLY A 189 -18.46 -7.32 9.32
CA GLY A 189 -18.61 -5.92 8.97
C GLY A 189 -17.42 -5.38 8.20
N ALA A 190 -16.20 -5.78 8.56
CA ALA A 190 -14.99 -5.36 7.86
C ALA A 190 -14.91 -5.90 6.43
N VAL A 191 -15.26 -7.18 6.20
CA VAL A 191 -15.36 -7.77 4.83
C VAL A 191 -16.33 -6.97 3.97
N LYS A 192 -17.53 -6.69 4.49
CA LYS A 192 -18.58 -5.95 3.75
C LYS A 192 -18.10 -4.55 3.37
N GLN A 193 -17.48 -3.84 4.31
CA GLN A 193 -16.95 -2.50 4.06
C GLN A 193 -15.83 -2.56 3.02
N LEU A 194 -14.88 -3.49 3.15
CA LEU A 194 -13.76 -3.59 2.23
C LEU A 194 -14.22 -3.91 0.79
N LYS A 195 -15.16 -4.85 0.59
CA LYS A 195 -15.73 -5.14 -0.75
C LYS A 195 -16.44 -3.93 -1.36
N MET A 196 -17.14 -3.14 -0.55
CA MET A 196 -17.82 -1.93 -1.00
C MET A 196 -16.84 -0.79 -1.35
N LYS A 197 -15.77 -0.63 -0.58
CA LYS A 197 -14.79 0.44 -0.77
C LYS A 197 -13.73 0.09 -1.81
N CYS A 198 -13.46 -1.18 -2.02
CA CYS A 198 -12.45 -1.69 -2.96
C CYS A 198 -13.11 -2.70 -3.92
N PRO A 199 -13.88 -2.24 -4.93
CA PRO A 199 -14.58 -3.14 -5.85
C PRO A 199 -13.65 -3.95 -6.77
N ASP A 200 -12.38 -3.55 -6.92
CA ASP A 200 -11.41 -4.18 -7.83
C ASP A 200 -10.14 -4.65 -7.09
N ILE A 201 -10.28 -5.70 -6.27
CA ILE A 201 -9.15 -6.31 -5.55
C ILE A 201 -8.52 -7.40 -6.42
N ARG A 202 -7.19 -7.33 -6.61
CA ARG A 202 -6.41 -8.27 -7.45
C ARG A 202 -5.66 -9.33 -6.67
N LEU A 203 -5.31 -9.02 -5.43
CA LEU A 203 -4.55 -9.89 -4.54
C LEU A 203 -4.92 -9.54 -3.09
N ILE A 204 -5.14 -10.57 -2.27
CA ILE A 204 -5.25 -10.44 -0.82
C ILE A 204 -4.13 -11.22 -0.17
N VAL A 205 -3.42 -10.56 0.74
CA VAL A 205 -2.44 -11.19 1.61
C VAL A 205 -2.94 -11.10 3.05
N PHE A 206 -3.06 -12.26 3.70
CA PHE A 206 -3.37 -12.38 5.11
C PHE A 206 -2.09 -12.63 5.90
N SER A 207 -1.75 -11.74 6.83
CA SER A 207 -0.55 -11.85 7.67
C SER A 207 -0.92 -12.18 9.10
N SER A 208 -0.42 -13.31 9.60
CA SER A 208 -0.66 -13.75 10.99
C SER A 208 0.23 -13.03 12.01
N SER A 209 1.26 -12.30 11.55
CA SER A 209 2.20 -11.55 12.39
C SER A 209 2.69 -12.35 13.61
N PHE A 210 3.22 -13.55 13.38
CA PHE A 210 3.86 -14.34 14.44
C PHE A 210 5.18 -13.73 14.93
N ASP A 211 5.75 -12.81 14.16
CA ASP A 211 6.95 -12.05 14.47
C ASP A 211 6.67 -10.79 15.32
N GLU A 212 5.40 -10.44 15.55
CA GLU A 212 5.01 -9.27 16.35
C GLU A 212 4.46 -9.69 17.72
N PRO A 213 5.15 -9.34 18.83
CA PRO A 213 4.73 -9.75 20.18
C PRO A 213 3.41 -9.11 20.62
N GLU A 214 3.03 -7.94 20.09
CA GLU A 214 1.78 -7.26 20.40
C GLU A 214 0.57 -7.85 19.67
N VAL A 215 0.79 -8.79 18.75
CA VAL A 215 -0.28 -9.51 18.06
C VAL A 215 -0.55 -10.81 18.83
N GLY A 216 -1.67 -10.84 19.55
CA GLY A 216 -2.08 -12.00 20.34
C GLY A 216 -2.91 -13.01 19.55
N ASP A 217 -3.15 -14.19 20.14
CA ASP A 217 -3.91 -15.27 19.50
C ASP A 217 -5.35 -14.89 19.18
N ALA A 218 -6.02 -14.12 20.05
CA ALA A 218 -7.36 -13.61 19.79
C ALA A 218 -7.44 -12.75 18.51
N MET A 219 -6.38 -12.00 18.18
CA MET A 219 -6.31 -11.21 16.95
C MET A 219 -6.15 -12.12 15.72
N ARG A 220 -5.31 -13.16 15.83
CA ARG A 220 -5.11 -14.16 14.76
C ARG A 220 -6.37 -15.00 14.51
N GLU A 221 -7.10 -15.36 15.57
CA GLU A 221 -8.39 -16.04 15.46
C GLU A 221 -9.41 -15.18 14.71
N ARG A 222 -9.47 -13.87 15.00
CA ARG A 222 -10.34 -12.94 14.26
C ARG A 222 -9.93 -12.76 12.81
N LEU A 223 -8.64 -12.74 12.50
CA LEU A 223 -8.14 -12.77 11.12
C LEU A 223 -8.61 -14.06 10.40
N SER A 224 -8.53 -15.20 11.07
CA SER A 224 -9.04 -16.47 10.55
C SER A 224 -10.54 -16.41 10.24
N LEU A 225 -11.34 -15.86 11.17
CA LEU A 225 -12.76 -15.60 10.94
C LEU A 225 -13.00 -14.67 9.76
N PHE A 226 -12.25 -13.56 9.65
CA PHE A 226 -12.31 -12.66 8.50
C PHE A 226 -12.07 -13.41 7.19
N SER A 227 -11.00 -14.22 7.13
CA SER A 227 -10.63 -14.95 5.92
C SER A 227 -11.71 -15.95 5.48
N ARG A 228 -12.38 -16.59 6.44
CA ARG A 228 -13.50 -17.50 6.19
C ARG A 228 -14.73 -16.75 5.65
N VAL A 229 -15.13 -15.67 6.32
CA VAL A 229 -16.26 -14.84 5.86
C VAL A 229 -15.99 -14.26 4.48
N TRP A 230 -14.74 -13.92 4.18
CA TRP A 230 -14.34 -13.48 2.85
C TRP A 230 -14.57 -14.55 1.79
N ALA A 231 -14.21 -15.81 2.08
CA ALA A 231 -14.36 -16.93 1.15
C ALA A 231 -15.81 -17.39 0.92
N GLU A 232 -16.72 -17.11 1.87
CA GLU A 232 -18.13 -17.50 1.81
C GLU A 232 -19.01 -16.53 1.00
N GLN A 233 -18.52 -15.34 0.65
CA GLN A 233 -19.27 -14.28 -0.06
C GLN A 233 -18.73 -14.02 -1.47
#